data_AF-A0A7J9LZX3-F1
#
_entry.id   AF-A0A7J9LZX3-F1
#
_cell.length_a   1.000
_cell.length_b   1.000
_cell.length_c   1.000
_cell.angle_alpha   90.00
_cell.angle_beta   90.00
_cell.angle_gamma   90.00
#
_symmetry.space_group_name_H-M   'P 1'
#
loop_
_entity.id
_entity.type
_entity.pdbx_description
1 polymer ?
#
loop_
_entity_poly.entity_id
_entity_poly.type
_entity_poly.pdbx_seq_one_letter_code
_entity_poly.pdbx_strand_id
1 'polypeptide(L)'
;MAILVQTGLKKVVIGKKPENLNQTEWEELDEKALSAIQLCLANTVLQEVLMEKTSSALWKRLETFYATKSLANRLVLKQRLFMFFMNEYELLRDYISQVITLLNDLKNVEAQIDDEDQAMLLLCSLPLHTSLSRKP
;
A
#
# COMPACT_ATOMS: atom_id res chain seq x y z
N MET A 1 2.61 5.46 -11.63
CA MET A 1 1.90 6.45 -12.49
C MET A 1 2.81 7.17 -13.47
N ALA A 2 4.06 7.53 -13.13
CA ALA A 2 4.95 8.29 -14.02
C ALA A 2 5.15 7.64 -15.40
N ILE A 3 5.40 6.32 -15.45
CA ILE A 3 5.65 5.59 -16.71
C ILE A 3 4.42 5.56 -17.64
N LEU A 4 3.21 5.39 -17.07
CA LEU A 4 1.95 5.36 -17.82
C LEU A 4 1.49 6.75 -18.30
N VAL A 5 1.86 7.80 -17.56
CA VAL A 5 1.64 9.19 -17.96
C VAL A 5 2.63 9.59 -19.07
N GLN A 6 3.88 9.14 -18.98
CA GLN A 6 4.94 9.42 -19.95
C GLN A 6 4.73 8.69 -21.29
N THR A 7 4.05 7.55 -21.28
CA THR A 7 3.72 6.75 -22.49
C THR A 7 2.36 7.10 -23.11
N GLY A 8 1.57 8.00 -22.51
CA GLY A 8 0.25 8.39 -23.01
C GLY A 8 -0.84 7.31 -22.85
N LEU A 9 -0.56 6.19 -22.18
CA LEU A 9 -1.44 5.03 -22.07
C LEU A 9 -2.50 5.14 -20.96
N LYS A 10 -2.53 6.26 -20.23
CA LYS A 10 -3.47 6.52 -19.13
C LYS A 10 -4.94 6.30 -19.54
N LYS A 11 -5.33 6.68 -20.77
CA LYS A 11 -6.72 6.57 -21.24
C LYS A 11 -7.16 5.11 -21.46
N VAL A 12 -6.21 4.25 -21.82
CA VAL A 12 -6.42 2.82 -22.10
C VAL A 12 -6.67 2.05 -20.82
N VAL A 13 -5.85 2.31 -19.79
CA VAL A 13 -5.97 1.70 -18.46
C VAL A 13 -7.29 2.05 -17.77
N ILE A 14 -7.85 3.25 -18.05
CA ILE A 14 -9.15 3.70 -17.54
C ILE A 14 -10.33 3.02 -18.29
N GLY A 15 -10.07 2.31 -19.38
CA GLY A 15 -11.08 1.57 -20.15
C GLY A 15 -12.01 2.45 -20.99
N LYS A 16 -11.69 3.73 -21.19
CA LYS A 16 -12.48 4.64 -22.01
C LYS A 16 -11.97 4.65 -23.45
N LYS A 17 -12.60 3.84 -24.31
CA LYS A 17 -12.34 3.84 -25.75
C LYS A 17 -12.74 5.19 -26.38
N PRO A 18 -11.84 5.90 -27.08
CA PRO A 18 -12.20 7.08 -27.86
C PRO A 18 -13.03 6.70 -29.09
N GLU A 19 -14.05 7.48 -29.42
CA GLU A 19 -14.95 7.23 -30.56
C GLU A 19 -14.23 7.23 -31.93
N ASN A 20 -13.07 7.86 -32.01
CA ASN A 20 -12.28 8.00 -33.25
C ASN A 20 -11.22 6.90 -33.45
N LEU A 21 -11.14 5.89 -32.58
CA LEU A 21 -10.06 4.90 -32.63
C LEU A 21 -10.53 3.54 -33.13
N ASN A 22 -9.78 2.99 -34.08
CA ASN A 22 -10.05 1.67 -34.67
C ASN A 22 -9.93 0.57 -33.61
N GLN A 23 -10.72 -0.50 -33.75
CA GLN A 23 -10.72 -1.62 -32.79
C GLN A 23 -9.34 -2.27 -32.67
N THR A 24 -8.65 -2.47 -33.79
CA THR A 24 -7.30 -3.06 -33.85
C THR A 24 -6.26 -2.18 -33.15
N GLU A 25 -6.29 -0.87 -33.39
CA GLU A 25 -5.39 0.08 -32.73
C GLU A 25 -5.64 0.15 -31.22
N TRP A 26 -6.90 -0.02 -30.80
CA TRP A 26 -7.27 -0.07 -29.38
C TRP A 26 -6.73 -1.33 -28.69
N GLU A 27 -6.81 -2.49 -29.34
CA GLU A 27 -6.28 -3.75 -28.83
C GLU A 27 -4.76 -3.72 -28.70
N GLU A 28 -4.04 -3.18 -29.70
CA GLU A 28 -2.59 -3.00 -29.63
C GLU A 28 -2.17 -2.06 -28.48
N LEU A 29 -2.94 -1.01 -28.23
CA LEU A 29 -2.69 -0.09 -27.12
C LEU A 29 -2.99 -0.73 -25.77
N ASP A 30 -4.02 -1.54 -25.66
CA ASP A 30 -4.34 -2.29 -24.43
C ASP A 30 -3.26 -3.33 -24.11
N GLU A 31 -2.77 -4.04 -25.12
CA GLU A 31 -1.68 -5.01 -24.95
C GLU A 31 -0.36 -4.34 -24.54
N LYS A 32 -0.04 -3.18 -25.13
CA LYS A 32 1.11 -2.36 -24.71
C LYS A 32 0.97 -1.88 -23.26
N ALA A 33 -0.22 -1.41 -22.88
CA ALA A 33 -0.48 -0.96 -21.52
C ALA A 33 -0.40 -2.12 -20.52
N LEU A 34 -0.95 -3.28 -20.85
CA LEU A 34 -0.89 -4.49 -20.04
C LEU A 34 0.56 -4.94 -19.83
N SER A 35 1.35 -5.01 -20.91
CA SER A 35 2.77 -5.38 -20.85
C SER A 35 3.58 -4.39 -20.02
N ALA A 36 3.35 -3.08 -20.21
CA ALA A 36 4.03 -2.03 -19.45
C ALA A 36 3.71 -2.12 -17.94
N ILE A 37 2.46 -2.39 -17.57
CA ILE A 37 2.10 -2.59 -16.17
C ILE A 37 2.79 -3.83 -15.62
N GLN A 38 2.71 -4.97 -16.32
CA GLN A 38 3.35 -6.22 -15.89
C GLN A 38 4.87 -6.08 -15.68
N LEU A 39 5.57 -5.37 -16.57
CA LEU A 39 7.01 -5.09 -16.43
C LEU A 39 7.36 -4.25 -15.20
N CYS A 40 6.41 -3.47 -14.67
CA CYS A 40 6.59 -2.67 -13.46
C CYS A 40 6.26 -3.41 -12.17
N LEU A 41 5.74 -4.65 -12.25
CA LEU A 41 5.32 -5.44 -11.10
C LEU A 41 6.40 -6.43 -10.69
N ALA A 42 6.51 -6.68 -9.39
CA ALA A 42 7.34 -7.78 -8.87
C ALA A 42 6.69 -9.14 -9.20
N ASN A 43 7.51 -10.19 -9.30
CA ASN A 43 7.07 -11.56 -9.62
C ASN A 43 5.96 -12.08 -8.69
N THR A 44 5.98 -11.69 -7.41
CA THR A 44 4.94 -12.04 -6.44
C THR A 44 3.58 -11.46 -6.80
N VAL A 45 3.54 -10.20 -7.24
CA VAL A 45 2.31 -9.52 -7.64
C VAL A 45 1.83 -10.03 -8.99
N LEU A 46 2.75 -10.33 -9.91
CA LEU A 46 2.42 -10.90 -11.23
C LEU A 46 1.59 -12.18 -11.09
N GLN A 47 1.95 -13.07 -10.15
CA GLN A 47 1.18 -14.30 -9.93
C GLN A 47 -0.29 -14.07 -9.56
N GLU A 48 -0.60 -12.96 -8.89
CA GLU A 48 -1.96 -12.61 -8.47
C GLU A 48 -2.82 -11.97 -9.57
N VAL A 49 -2.18 -11.37 -10.58
CA VAL A 49 -2.85 -10.69 -11.71
C VAL A 49 -2.70 -11.40 -13.06
N LEU A 50 -2.00 -12.54 -13.13
CA LEU A 50 -1.80 -13.34 -14.35
C LEU A 50 -3.09 -13.76 -15.07
N MET A 51 -4.23 -13.76 -14.38
CA MET A 51 -5.52 -14.14 -14.95
C MET A 51 -6.20 -13.01 -15.74
N GLU A 52 -5.72 -11.78 -15.63
CA GLU A 52 -6.34 -10.62 -16.26
C GLU A 52 -5.85 -10.44 -17.69
N LYS A 53 -6.80 -10.38 -18.63
CA LYS A 53 -6.53 -10.31 -20.09
C LYS A 53 -6.51 -8.90 -20.66
N THR A 54 -6.92 -7.89 -19.89
CA THR A 54 -7.00 -6.51 -20.35
C THR A 54 -6.29 -5.59 -19.36
N SER A 55 -5.70 -4.51 -19.86
CA SER A 55 -4.95 -3.56 -19.01
C SER A 55 -5.86 -2.93 -17.95
N SER A 56 -7.13 -2.69 -18.31
CA SER A 56 -8.13 -2.13 -17.40
C SER A 56 -8.55 -3.11 -16.30
N ALA A 57 -8.75 -4.38 -16.61
CA ALA A 57 -9.10 -5.39 -15.61
C ALA A 57 -7.92 -5.67 -14.67
N LEU A 58 -6.71 -5.73 -15.21
CA LEU A 58 -5.48 -5.83 -14.41
C LEU A 58 -5.34 -4.63 -13.47
N TRP A 59 -5.56 -3.41 -13.95
CA TRP A 59 -5.51 -2.21 -13.12
C TRP A 59 -6.58 -2.19 -12.03
N LYS A 60 -7.82 -2.57 -12.33
CA LYS A 60 -8.89 -2.71 -11.32
C LYS A 60 -8.58 -3.79 -10.28
N ARG A 61 -7.92 -4.87 -10.70
CA ARG A 61 -7.50 -5.94 -9.79
C ARG A 61 -6.40 -5.45 -8.85
N LEU A 62 -5.40 -4.77 -9.38
CA LEU A 62 -4.40 -4.08 -8.55
C LEU A 62 -5.06 -3.07 -7.61
N GLU A 63 -6.01 -2.28 -8.11
CA GLU A 63 -6.76 -1.33 -7.30
C GLU A 63 -7.58 -2.02 -6.22
N THR A 64 -8.08 -3.24 -6.40
CA THR A 64 -8.83 -3.96 -5.36
C THR A 64 -7.92 -4.65 -4.34
N PHE A 65 -6.83 -5.27 -4.78
CA PHE A 65 -5.85 -5.89 -3.87
C PHE A 65 -5.12 -4.83 -3.03
N TYR A 66 -4.66 -3.78 -3.69
CA TYR A 66 -3.84 -2.72 -3.11
C TYR A 66 -4.65 -1.44 -2.83
N ALA A 67 -5.98 -1.48 -2.97
CA ALA A 67 -6.84 -0.43 -2.42
C ALA A 67 -6.49 -0.28 -0.96
N THR A 68 -6.19 0.94 -0.55
CA THR A 68 -5.92 1.29 0.84
C THR A 68 -6.98 0.65 1.74
N LYS A 69 -8.26 0.64 1.36
CA LYS A 69 -9.39 0.10 2.13
C LYS A 69 -9.54 -1.44 2.17
N SER A 70 -8.69 -2.23 1.52
CA SER A 70 -8.85 -3.69 1.50
C SER A 70 -8.69 -4.31 2.89
N LEU A 71 -9.46 -5.36 3.21
CA LEU A 71 -9.38 -6.05 4.51
C LEU A 71 -7.97 -6.61 4.77
N ALA A 72 -7.28 -7.05 3.72
CA ALA A 72 -5.90 -7.49 3.78
C ALA A 72 -4.94 -6.35 4.18
N ASN A 73 -5.08 -5.17 3.58
CA ASN A 73 -4.27 -4.00 3.95
C ASN A 73 -4.54 -3.54 5.39
N ARG A 74 -5.82 -3.53 5.80
CA ARG A 74 -6.21 -3.24 7.19
C ARG A 74 -5.57 -4.24 8.16
N LEU A 75 -5.57 -5.53 7.82
CA LEU A 75 -4.98 -6.58 8.64
C LEU A 75 -3.46 -6.46 8.73
N VAL A 76 -2.78 -6.23 7.61
CA VAL A 76 -1.32 -6.04 7.57
C VAL A 76 -0.91 -4.80 8.36
N LEU A 77 -1.62 -3.68 8.23
CA LEU A 77 -1.34 -2.46 8.99
C LEU A 77 -1.57 -2.67 10.50
N LYS A 78 -2.65 -3.36 10.88
CA LYS A 78 -2.87 -3.74 12.30
C LYS A 78 -1.75 -4.65 12.81
N GLN A 79 -1.38 -5.69 12.06
CA GLN A 79 -0.30 -6.59 12.44
C GLN A 79 1.02 -5.85 12.62
N ARG A 80 1.36 -4.94 11.70
CA ARG A 80 2.54 -4.07 11.83
C ARG A 80 2.47 -3.24 13.10
N LEU A 81 1.34 -2.58 13.37
CA LEU A 81 1.17 -1.77 14.58
C LEU A 81 1.36 -2.59 15.87
N PHE A 82 0.75 -3.78 15.97
CA PHE A 82 0.89 -4.66 17.14
C PHE A 82 2.30 -5.24 17.31
N MET A 83 3.07 -5.32 16.23
CA MET A 83 4.45 -5.82 16.23
C MET A 83 5.48 -4.68 16.25
N PHE A 84 5.05 -3.41 16.31
CA PHE A 84 5.94 -2.26 16.22
C PHE A 84 6.43 -1.82 17.59
N PHE A 85 7.58 -2.34 18.00
CA PHE A 85 8.25 -2.01 19.25
C PHE A 85 9.39 -1.02 19.03
N MET A 86 9.56 -0.10 19.98
CA MET A 86 10.67 0.85 19.96
C MET A 86 11.97 0.14 20.32
N ASN A 87 13.02 0.37 19.54
CA ASN A 87 14.35 -0.18 19.82
C ASN A 87 15.07 0.62 20.93
N GLU A 88 15.94 -0.03 21.71
CA GLU A 88 16.67 0.60 22.83
C GLU A 88 17.55 1.80 22.40
N TYR A 89 17.99 1.81 21.14
CA TYR A 89 18.88 2.83 20.59
C TYR A 89 18.15 3.84 19.68
N GLU A 90 16.83 3.72 19.54
CA GLU A 90 16.01 4.61 18.72
C GLU A 90 15.60 5.86 19.52
N LEU A 91 15.55 7.01 18.84
CA LEU A 91 15.03 8.22 19.46
C LEU A 91 13.51 8.13 19.59
N LEU A 92 12.99 8.41 20.78
CA LEU A 92 11.55 8.39 21.07
C LEU A 92 10.74 9.24 20.07
N ARG A 93 11.30 10.37 19.62
CA ARG A 93 10.66 11.24 18.63
C ARG A 93 10.44 10.54 17.29
N ASP A 94 11.46 9.82 16.81
CA ASP A 94 11.43 9.16 15.50
C ASP A 94 10.50 7.94 15.56
N TYR A 95 10.51 7.23 16.69
CA TYR A 95 9.55 6.17 16.98
C TYR A 95 8.11 6.67 16.97
N ILE A 96 7.80 7.74 17.73
CA ILE A 96 6.46 8.34 17.77
C ILE A 96 6.01 8.80 16.38
N SER A 97 6.91 9.40 15.60
CA SER A 97 6.59 9.82 14.23
C SER A 97 6.21 8.63 13.34
N GLN A 98 6.87 7.49 13.49
CA GLN A 98 6.55 6.27 12.76
C GLN A 98 5.19 5.68 13.19
N VAL A 99 4.89 5.66 14.49
CA VAL A 99 3.58 5.21 15.00
C VAL A 99 2.45 6.13 14.51
N ILE A 100 2.64 7.44 14.56
CA ILE A 100 1.65 8.42 14.04
C ILE A 100 1.42 8.20 12.54
N THR A 101 2.46 7.88 11.78
CA THR A 101 2.34 7.56 10.35
C THR A 101 1.51 6.28 10.15
N LEU A 102 1.79 5.22 10.90
CA LEU A 102 1.01 3.97 10.90
C LEU A 102 -0.46 4.18 11.28
N LEU A 103 -0.74 5.03 12.29
CA LEU A 103 -2.11 5.37 12.71
C LEU A 103 -2.84 6.18 11.63
N ASN A 104 -2.17 7.12 10.97
CA ASN A 104 -2.73 7.85 9.84
C ASN A 104 -3.02 6.93 8.65
N ASP A 105 -2.13 5.98 8.35
CA ASP A 105 -2.37 4.97 7.33
C ASP A 105 -3.59 4.11 7.70
N LEU A 106 -3.74 3.71 8.96
CA LEU A 106 -4.93 3.00 9.45
C LEU A 106 -6.22 3.83 9.32
N LYS A 107 -6.14 5.14 9.57
CA LYS A 107 -7.26 6.07 9.37
C LYS A 107 -7.66 6.18 7.89
N ASN A 108 -6.68 6.21 6.99
CA ASN A 108 -6.90 6.27 5.54
C ASN A 108 -7.62 5.01 4.99
N VAL A 109 -7.59 3.90 5.75
CA VAL A 109 -8.20 2.62 5.37
C VAL A 109 -9.47 2.30 6.17
N GLU A 110 -10.08 3.32 6.80
CA GLU A 110 -11.30 3.18 7.62
C GLU A 110 -11.12 2.15 8.76
N ALA A 111 -9.92 2.10 9.34
CA ALA A 111 -9.59 1.28 10.51
C ALA A 111 -9.14 2.18 11.67
N GLN A 112 -9.94 3.18 12.00
CA GLN A 112 -9.68 4.05 13.15
C GLN A 112 -9.63 3.21 14.44
N ILE A 113 -8.63 3.49 15.26
CA ILE A 113 -8.45 2.96 16.61
C ILE A 113 -8.85 4.09 17.55
N ASP A 114 -9.53 3.79 18.65
CA ASP A 114 -9.92 4.80 19.62
C ASP A 114 -8.69 5.37 20.33
N ASP A 115 -8.74 6.63 20.76
CA ASP A 115 -7.58 7.33 21.31
C ASP A 115 -7.03 6.64 22.58
N GLU A 116 -7.91 5.99 23.36
CA GLU A 116 -7.53 5.17 24.52
C GLU A 116 -6.69 3.95 24.11
N ASP A 117 -7.13 3.23 23.08
CA ASP A 117 -6.41 2.07 22.54
C ASP A 117 -5.09 2.49 21.89
N GLN A 118 -5.04 3.66 21.24
CA GLN A 118 -3.80 4.22 20.70
C GLN A 118 -2.79 4.51 21.82
N ALA A 119 -3.24 5.10 22.94
CA ALA A 119 -2.40 5.37 24.09
C ALA A 119 -1.90 4.06 24.74
N MET A 120 -2.76 3.06 24.88
CA MET A 120 -2.40 1.72 25.36
C MET A 120 -1.35 1.06 24.47
N LEU A 121 -1.55 1.07 23.14
CA LEU A 121 -0.60 0.51 22.17
C LEU A 121 0.77 1.17 22.27
N LEU A 122 0.80 2.50 22.35
CA LEU A 122 2.04 3.27 22.54
C LEU A 122 2.74 2.91 23.86
N LEU A 123 2.00 2.76 24.96
CA LEU A 123 2.59 2.41 26.26
C LEU A 123 3.14 0.97 26.27
N CYS A 124 2.46 0.04 25.62
CA CYS A 124 2.88 -1.36 25.53
C CYS A 124 4.11 -1.58 24.64
N SER A 125 4.41 -0.66 23.73
CA SER A 125 5.46 -0.81 22.72
C SER A 125 6.77 -0.09 23.05
N LEU A 126 6.80 0.69 24.13
CA LEU A 126 8.00 1.36 24.63
C LEU A 126 8.94 0.36 25.32
N PRO A 127 10.27 0.58 25.25
CA PRO A 127 11.22 -0.23 25.98
C PRO A 127 10.99 -0.10 27.49
N LEU A 128 11.01 -1.23 28.19
CA LEU A 128 10.88 -1.29 29.65
C LEU A 128 12.18 -0.78 30.31
N HIS A 129 12.49 0.51 30.21
CA HIS A 129 13.54 1.12 31.02
C HIS A 129 12.99 1.43 32.42
N THR A 130 12.75 0.39 33.22
CA THR A 130 12.81 0.55 34.68
C THR A 130 14.28 0.67 35.06
N SER A 131 14.67 1.87 35.48
CA SER A 131 15.91 2.15 36.18
C SER A 131 16.22 1.10 37.26
N LEU A 132 17.24 0.27 37.04
CA LEU A 132 18.10 -0.19 38.12
C LEU A 132 19.44 0.51 37.95
N SER A 133 19.51 1.69 38.56
CA SER A 133 20.76 2.20 39.12
C SER A 133 21.33 1.11 40.03
N ARG A 134 22.25 0.29 39.52
CA ARG A 134 23.27 -0.38 40.31
C ARG A 134 24.62 0.20 39.89
N LYS A 135 24.96 1.34 40.50
CA LYS A 135 26.34 1.49 40.97
C LYS A 135 26.49 0.59 42.20
N PRO A 136 27.58 -0.14 42.30
CA PRO A 136 28.65 0.31 43.18
C PRO A 136 29.85 0.82 42.39
#